data_AF-A0AAW2GHS8-F1
#
_entry.id   AF-A0AAW2GHS8-F1
#
_cell.length_a   1.000
_cell.length_b   1.000
_cell.length_c   1.000
_cell.angle_alpha   90.00
_cell.angle_beta   90.00
_cell.angle_gamma   90.00
#
_symmetry.space_group_name_H-M   'P 1'
#
loop_
_entity.id
_entity.type
_entity.pdbx_description
1 polymer ?
#
loop_
_entity_poly.entity_id
_entity_poly.type
_entity_poly.pdbx_seq_one_letter_code
_entity_poly.pdbx_strand_id
1 'polypeptide(L)'
;MLITLIFIATVIVLFWTYASYKVSYWKRRGVESLTPNLIFGNFKDAVLFRSAPGWHIGDLHKLARPDAPFVGFYIFHKPCLLLRDPDLIKHFMIRDFENFSDRHFAGSNQKDSIGMKNLFGLKNPAWKYLRTKITPTLTRGKLKQMLPLMMETAEPMMRYIDDQPANRDNVKLLDAQDLNYKYTTDLIASVALGTKIDSFYYPHEEFSAAVQEFFYGFKRMVALVTVFFMPELVELIGTRMLFNSSFVKKIFWNAMESREKTGEKRGDFIDSLLQIKNSEQNPVYSK
;
A
#
# COMPACT_ATOMS: atom_id res chain seq x y z
N MET A 1 -41.18 21.72 13.79
CA MET A 1 -41.21 20.25 13.92
C MET A 1 -41.68 19.55 12.64
N LEU A 2 -42.87 19.85 12.10
CA LEU A 2 -43.37 19.21 10.87
C LEU A 2 -42.48 19.46 9.63
N ILE A 3 -42.04 20.70 9.41
CA ILE A 3 -41.13 21.05 8.29
C ILE A 3 -39.81 20.28 8.40
N THR A 4 -39.25 20.18 9.60
CA THR A 4 -38.04 19.39 9.87
C THR A 4 -38.24 17.91 9.55
N LEU A 5 -39.37 17.32 9.93
CA LEU A 5 -39.69 15.92 9.64
C LEU A 5 -39.87 15.67 8.14
N ILE A 6 -40.56 16.58 7.43
CA ILE A 6 -40.72 16.50 5.96
C ILE A 6 -39.36 16.61 5.27
N PHE A 7 -38.50 17.52 5.70
CA PHE A 7 -37.15 17.66 5.16
C PHE A 7 -36.32 16.39 5.36
N ILE A 8 -36.30 15.84 6.58
CA ILE A 8 -35.59 14.59 6.88
C ILE A 8 -36.12 13.43 6.04
N ALA A 9 -37.45 13.27 5.95
CA ALA A 9 -38.08 12.23 5.14
C ALA A 9 -37.71 12.38 3.65
N THR A 10 -37.71 13.60 3.13
CA THR A 10 -37.32 13.91 1.75
C THR A 10 -35.87 13.52 1.49
N VAL A 11 -34.95 13.88 2.39
CA VAL A 11 -33.52 13.52 2.29
C VAL A 11 -33.35 12.00 2.32
N ILE A 12 -34.07 11.28 3.20
CA ILE A 12 -34.00 9.81 3.28
C ILE A 12 -34.48 9.17 1.98
N VAL A 13 -35.60 9.62 1.42
CA VAL A 13 -36.14 9.08 0.16
C VAL A 13 -35.20 9.37 -1.01
N LEU A 14 -34.67 10.59 -1.12
CA LEU A 14 -33.68 10.95 -2.14
C LEU A 14 -32.41 10.12 -2.01
N PHE A 15 -31.91 9.94 -0.79
CA PHE A 15 -30.74 9.08 -0.55
C PHE A 15 -31.03 7.63 -0.93
N TRP A 16 -32.17 7.08 -0.49
CA TRP A 16 -32.54 5.69 -0.74
C TRP A 16 -32.70 5.40 -2.24
N THR A 17 -33.38 6.28 -2.96
CA THR A 17 -33.56 6.18 -4.42
C THR A 17 -32.22 6.29 -5.16
N TYR A 18 -31.39 7.28 -4.81
CA TYR A 18 -30.06 7.44 -5.38
C TYR A 18 -29.17 6.22 -5.11
N ALA A 19 -29.08 5.77 -3.86
CA ALA A 19 -28.25 4.63 -3.45
C ALA A 19 -28.72 3.35 -4.15
N SER A 20 -30.03 3.08 -4.17
CA SER A 20 -30.61 1.93 -4.87
C SER A 20 -30.32 1.95 -6.36
N TYR A 21 -30.37 3.13 -6.99
CA TYR A 21 -29.99 3.29 -8.39
C TYR A 21 -28.49 3.06 -8.62
N LYS A 22 -27.61 3.54 -7.73
CA LYS A 22 -26.17 3.30 -7.85
C LYS A 22 -25.81 1.82 -7.70
N VAL A 23 -26.32 1.16 -6.66
CA VAL A 23 -25.98 -0.25 -6.36
C VAL A 23 -26.73 -1.28 -7.22
N SER A 24 -27.55 -0.83 -8.18
CA SER A 24 -28.17 -1.70 -9.19
C SER A 24 -27.44 -1.67 -10.54
N TYR A 25 -26.29 -0.98 -10.66
CA TYR A 25 -25.51 -0.87 -11.89
C TYR A 25 -25.25 -2.22 -12.59
N TRP A 26 -24.73 -3.20 -11.86
CA TRP A 26 -24.42 -4.53 -12.41
C TRP A 26 -25.68 -5.30 -12.81
N LYS A 27 -26.72 -5.28 -11.97
CA LYS A 27 -28.01 -5.91 -12.27
C LYS A 27 -28.64 -5.35 -13.54
N ARG A 28 -28.59 -4.03 -13.75
CA ARG A 28 -29.09 -3.38 -14.97
C ARG A 28 -28.29 -3.76 -16.23
N ARG A 29 -27.07 -4.26 -16.08
CA ARG A 29 -26.20 -4.71 -17.16
C ARG A 29 -26.19 -6.23 -17.35
N GLY A 30 -27.06 -6.96 -16.63
CA GLY A 30 -27.12 -8.41 -16.69
C GLY A 30 -25.92 -9.11 -16.05
N VAL A 31 -25.13 -8.41 -15.23
CA VAL A 31 -24.00 -8.99 -14.51
C VAL A 31 -24.47 -9.49 -13.15
N GLU A 32 -24.15 -10.75 -12.84
CA GLU A 32 -24.37 -11.32 -11.51
C GLU A 32 -23.68 -10.45 -10.46
N SER A 33 -24.41 -10.06 -9.42
CA SER A 33 -23.89 -9.18 -8.39
C SER A 33 -24.39 -9.57 -7.01
N LEU A 34 -23.48 -9.53 -6.05
CA LEU A 34 -23.78 -9.84 -4.65
C LEU A 34 -24.60 -8.73 -4.02
N THR A 35 -25.62 -9.08 -3.24
CA THR A 35 -26.53 -8.14 -2.58
C THR A 35 -25.75 -7.11 -1.74
N PRO A 36 -25.75 -5.82 -2.12
CA PRO A 36 -24.96 -4.80 -1.45
C PRO A 36 -25.73 -4.13 -0.31
N ASN A 37 -25.00 -3.68 0.71
CA ASN A 37 -25.50 -2.67 1.64
C ASN A 37 -25.63 -1.32 0.91
N LEU A 38 -26.68 -0.55 1.19
CA LEU A 38 -26.96 0.72 0.51
C LEU A 38 -25.92 1.81 0.75
N ILE A 39 -25.17 1.75 1.85
CA ILE A 39 -24.13 2.75 2.19
C ILE A 39 -22.76 2.22 1.79
N PHE A 40 -22.38 1.05 2.30
CA PHE A 40 -21.01 0.53 2.20
C PHE A 40 -20.79 -0.39 0.99
N GLY A 41 -21.83 -0.69 0.22
CA GLY A 41 -21.77 -1.73 -0.79
C GLY A 41 -21.57 -3.10 -0.15
N ASN A 42 -20.69 -3.91 -0.70
CA ASN A 42 -20.35 -5.19 -0.13
C ASN A 42 -19.20 -5.11 0.89
N PHE A 43 -18.51 -3.97 1.05
CA PHE A 43 -17.19 -3.89 1.71
C PHE A 43 -17.21 -3.33 3.15
N LYS A 44 -18.36 -3.41 3.85
CA LYS A 44 -18.59 -2.76 5.15
C LYS A 44 -17.53 -3.09 6.21
N ASP A 45 -17.28 -4.36 6.46
CA ASP A 45 -16.40 -4.77 7.57
C ASP A 45 -14.93 -4.43 7.30
N ALA A 46 -14.51 -4.45 6.04
CA ALA A 46 -13.19 -3.97 5.65
C ALA A 46 -13.03 -2.45 5.80
N VAL A 47 -14.05 -1.66 5.43
CA VAL A 47 -14.04 -0.20 5.62
C VAL A 47 -14.05 0.18 7.10
N LEU A 48 -14.74 -0.60 7.94
CA LEU A 48 -14.79 -0.41 9.39
C LEU A 48 -13.63 -1.09 10.13
N PHE A 49 -12.64 -1.63 9.42
CA PHE A 49 -11.46 -2.32 9.98
C PHE A 49 -11.79 -3.48 10.93
N ARG A 50 -12.95 -4.13 10.72
CA ARG A 50 -13.37 -5.33 11.44
C ARG A 50 -12.81 -6.61 10.82
N SER A 51 -12.42 -6.55 9.55
CA SER A 51 -11.76 -7.63 8.82
C SER A 51 -10.75 -7.06 7.82
N ALA A 52 -9.75 -7.85 7.44
CA ALA A 52 -8.81 -7.40 6.41
C ALA A 52 -9.49 -7.41 5.02
N PRO A 53 -9.25 -6.41 4.16
CA PRO A 53 -9.82 -6.35 2.81
C PRO A 53 -9.64 -7.63 1.99
N GLY A 54 -8.50 -8.30 2.11
CA GLY A 54 -8.20 -9.54 1.38
C GLY A 54 -9.10 -10.71 1.77
N TRP A 55 -9.39 -10.88 3.06
CA TRP A 55 -10.34 -11.89 3.53
C TRP A 55 -11.73 -11.64 2.95
N HIS A 56 -12.15 -10.38 2.97
CA HIS A 56 -13.44 -9.97 2.43
C HIS A 56 -13.58 -10.27 0.93
N ILE A 57 -12.54 -9.98 0.13
CA ILE A 57 -12.51 -10.37 -1.29
C ILE A 57 -12.61 -11.89 -1.46
N GLY A 58 -11.93 -12.66 -0.60
CA GLY A 58 -12.01 -14.11 -0.58
C GLY A 58 -13.43 -14.63 -0.28
N ASP A 59 -14.16 -13.97 0.61
CA ASP A 59 -15.54 -14.34 0.92
C ASP A 59 -16.48 -13.99 -0.23
N LEU A 60 -16.32 -12.81 -0.87
CA LEU A 60 -17.06 -12.46 -2.08
C LEU A 60 -16.79 -13.47 -3.22
N HIS A 61 -15.54 -13.94 -3.35
CA HIS A 61 -15.18 -14.98 -4.32
C HIS A 61 -15.92 -16.30 -4.05
N LYS A 62 -16.06 -16.70 -2.79
CA LYS A 62 -16.74 -17.96 -2.40
C LYS A 62 -18.26 -17.87 -2.50
N LEU A 63 -18.84 -16.69 -2.29
CA LEU A 63 -20.29 -16.47 -2.34
C LEU A 63 -20.86 -16.46 -3.77
N ALA A 64 -20.02 -16.18 -4.77
CA ALA A 64 -20.42 -16.22 -6.17
C ALA A 64 -20.69 -17.67 -6.63
N ARG A 65 -21.56 -17.84 -7.64
CA ARG A 65 -21.82 -19.16 -8.21
C ARG A 65 -20.52 -19.85 -8.66
N PRO A 66 -20.31 -21.16 -8.45
CA PRO A 66 -19.03 -21.81 -8.73
C PRO A 66 -18.49 -21.61 -10.15
N ASP A 67 -19.36 -21.55 -11.14
CA ASP A 67 -19.08 -21.40 -12.58
C ASP A 67 -19.00 -19.94 -13.06
N ALA A 68 -19.28 -18.95 -12.19
CA ALA A 68 -19.28 -17.54 -12.60
C ALA A 68 -17.85 -17.04 -12.83
N PRO A 69 -17.46 -16.64 -14.07
CA PRO A 69 -16.11 -16.21 -14.39
C PRO A 69 -15.74 -14.85 -13.77
N PHE A 70 -16.74 -14.08 -13.38
CA PHE A 70 -16.62 -12.84 -12.63
C PHE A 70 -17.90 -12.55 -11.86
N VAL A 71 -17.81 -11.69 -10.84
CA VAL A 71 -18.97 -11.22 -10.09
C VAL A 71 -18.87 -9.72 -9.81
N GLY A 72 -19.98 -9.03 -9.98
CA GLY A 72 -20.11 -7.62 -9.64
C GLY A 72 -20.28 -7.43 -8.14
N PHE A 73 -19.53 -6.49 -7.58
CA PHE A 73 -19.71 -6.04 -6.19
C PHE A 73 -19.56 -4.53 -6.12
N TYR A 74 -19.75 -3.97 -4.93
CA TYR A 74 -19.66 -2.54 -4.70
C TYR A 74 -18.75 -2.23 -3.52
N ILE A 75 -17.96 -1.18 -3.67
CA ILE A 75 -17.33 -0.50 -2.54
C ILE A 75 -18.02 0.86 -2.46
N PHE A 76 -18.76 1.11 -1.37
CA PHE A 76 -19.75 2.18 -1.32
C PHE A 76 -20.72 2.13 -2.53
N HIS A 77 -20.78 3.20 -3.32
CA HIS A 77 -21.60 3.30 -4.54
C HIS A 77 -20.79 3.04 -5.83
N LYS A 78 -19.52 2.63 -5.71
CA LYS A 78 -18.67 2.35 -6.85
C LYS A 78 -18.82 0.89 -7.30
N PRO A 79 -19.20 0.63 -8.56
CA PRO A 79 -19.23 -0.71 -9.09
C PRO A 79 -17.81 -1.24 -9.29
N CYS A 80 -17.56 -2.44 -8.75
CA CYS A 80 -16.31 -3.18 -8.88
C CYS A 80 -16.59 -4.56 -9.47
N LEU A 81 -15.63 -5.10 -10.21
CA LEU A 81 -15.73 -6.42 -10.83
C LEU A 81 -14.65 -7.33 -10.23
N LEU A 82 -15.06 -8.45 -9.65
CA LEU A 82 -14.16 -9.47 -9.14
C LEU A 82 -13.99 -10.54 -10.22
N LEU A 83 -12.81 -10.57 -10.85
CA LEU A 83 -12.44 -11.58 -11.85
C LEU A 83 -12.09 -12.89 -11.14
N ARG A 84 -12.55 -14.02 -11.68
CA ARG A 84 -12.36 -15.36 -11.11
C ARG A 84 -11.77 -16.34 -12.12
N ASP A 85 -12.14 -16.19 -13.39
CA ASP A 85 -11.60 -17.00 -14.47
C ASP A 85 -10.15 -16.61 -14.80
N PRO A 86 -9.19 -17.56 -14.78
CA PRO A 86 -7.78 -17.28 -15.06
C PRO A 86 -7.51 -16.72 -16.45
N ASP A 87 -8.26 -17.13 -17.48
CA ASP A 87 -8.05 -16.64 -18.83
C ASP A 87 -8.58 -15.21 -18.98
N LEU A 88 -9.68 -14.88 -18.32
CA LEU A 88 -10.15 -13.49 -18.20
C LEU A 88 -9.15 -12.62 -17.43
N ILE A 89 -8.57 -13.13 -16.35
CA ILE A 89 -7.51 -12.41 -15.61
C ILE A 89 -6.30 -12.15 -16.51
N LYS A 90 -5.86 -13.14 -17.32
CA LYS A 90 -4.77 -12.94 -18.30
C LYS A 90 -5.13 -11.88 -19.34
N HIS A 91 -6.38 -11.80 -19.76
CA HIS A 91 -6.83 -10.73 -20.66
C HIS A 91 -6.60 -9.36 -20.04
N PHE A 92 -7.12 -9.13 -18.83
CA PHE A 92 -6.99 -7.84 -18.15
C PHE A 92 -5.54 -7.49 -17.77
N MET A 93 -4.78 -8.46 -17.28
CA MET A 93 -3.44 -8.21 -16.73
C MET A 93 -2.31 -8.26 -17.76
N ILE A 94 -2.52 -8.91 -18.91
CA ILE A 94 -1.46 -9.16 -19.90
C ILE A 94 -1.87 -8.71 -21.30
N ARG A 95 -2.93 -9.29 -21.87
CA ARG A 95 -3.27 -9.07 -23.29
C ARG A 95 -3.73 -7.64 -23.56
N ASP A 96 -4.61 -7.14 -22.70
CA ASP A 96 -5.27 -5.85 -22.83
C ASP A 96 -4.75 -4.84 -21.79
N PHE A 97 -3.50 -5.02 -21.31
CA PHE A 97 -2.92 -4.24 -20.21
C PHE A 97 -3.00 -2.73 -20.42
N GLU A 98 -2.82 -2.25 -21.65
CA GLU A 98 -2.85 -0.80 -21.95
C GLU A 98 -4.24 -0.19 -21.67
N ASN A 99 -5.32 -0.99 -21.64
CA ASN A 99 -6.66 -0.54 -21.23
C ASN A 99 -6.86 -0.53 -19.70
N PHE A 100 -6.06 -1.30 -18.96
CA PHE A 100 -6.23 -1.57 -17.51
C PHE A 100 -4.98 -1.28 -16.67
N SER A 101 -4.08 -0.45 -17.19
CA SER A 101 -2.74 -0.28 -16.60
C SER A 101 -2.73 0.49 -15.28
N ASP A 102 -3.74 1.32 -15.06
CA ASP A 102 -3.81 2.23 -13.93
C ASP A 102 -4.48 1.59 -12.72
N ARG A 103 -3.87 1.77 -11.54
CA ARG A 103 -4.45 1.32 -10.27
C ARG A 103 -5.40 2.37 -9.71
N HIS A 104 -6.47 1.91 -9.05
CA HIS A 104 -7.32 2.78 -8.27
C HIS A 104 -6.69 3.02 -6.89
N PHE A 105 -5.73 3.93 -6.85
CA PHE A 105 -4.93 4.23 -5.65
C PHE A 105 -4.65 5.73 -5.62
N ALA A 106 -4.83 6.35 -4.46
CA ALA A 106 -4.23 7.64 -4.12
C ALA A 106 -4.54 8.79 -5.08
N GLY A 107 -5.77 8.98 -5.60
CA GLY A 107 -6.27 10.20 -6.28
C GLY A 107 -5.52 10.66 -7.56
N SER A 108 -6.08 11.61 -8.34
CA SER A 108 -5.44 12.10 -9.59
C SER A 108 -4.47 13.27 -9.40
N ASN A 109 -4.72 14.24 -8.50
CA ASN A 109 -3.88 15.43 -8.37
C ASN A 109 -2.99 15.40 -7.12
N GLN A 110 -1.91 14.61 -7.21
CA GLN A 110 -1.04 14.34 -6.07
C GLN A 110 -0.11 15.50 -5.73
N LYS A 111 -0.25 16.06 -4.51
CA LYS A 111 0.59 17.15 -3.99
C LYS A 111 1.81 16.67 -3.19
N ASP A 112 1.79 15.49 -2.56
CA ASP A 112 2.97 14.93 -1.87
C ASP A 112 3.68 13.88 -2.72
N SER A 113 5.00 14.05 -2.87
CA SER A 113 5.84 13.23 -3.74
C SER A 113 6.10 11.82 -3.19
N ILE A 114 6.21 11.63 -1.88
CA ILE A 114 6.65 10.34 -1.33
C ILE A 114 5.48 9.42 -0.97
N GLY A 115 4.45 9.93 -0.30
CA GLY A 115 3.29 9.11 0.06
C GLY A 115 2.47 8.65 -1.15
N MET A 116 2.43 9.46 -2.23
CA MET A 116 1.40 9.32 -3.26
C MET A 116 1.93 9.35 -4.71
N LYS A 117 3.04 10.03 -5.02
CA LYS A 117 3.73 9.90 -6.34
C LYS A 117 4.77 8.77 -6.34
N ASN A 118 4.33 7.56 -6.02
CA ASN A 118 5.16 6.36 -6.04
C ASN A 118 4.72 5.39 -7.16
N LEU A 119 5.46 4.29 -7.34
CA LEU A 119 5.18 3.27 -8.35
C LEU A 119 3.78 2.63 -8.25
N PHE A 120 3.08 2.75 -7.12
CA PHE A 120 1.71 2.25 -6.97
C PHE A 120 0.66 3.25 -7.47
N GLY A 121 0.90 4.55 -7.29
CA GLY A 121 -0.04 5.62 -7.64
C GLY A 121 0.20 6.31 -8.98
N LEU A 122 1.40 6.18 -9.56
CA LEU A 122 1.63 6.73 -10.90
C LEU A 122 0.77 6.01 -11.96
N LYS A 123 0.23 6.82 -12.87
CA LYS A 123 -0.50 6.36 -14.06
C LYS A 123 0.43 6.27 -15.26
N ASN A 124 0.02 5.52 -16.27
CA ASN A 124 0.73 5.52 -17.55
C ASN A 124 0.64 6.90 -18.24
N PRO A 125 1.70 7.34 -18.95
CA PRO A 125 2.97 6.64 -19.22
C PRO A 125 4.08 6.83 -18.16
N ALA A 126 3.89 7.71 -17.17
CA ALA A 126 4.89 8.02 -16.15
C ALA A 126 5.29 6.80 -15.30
N TRP A 127 4.31 5.94 -14.98
CA TRP A 127 4.56 4.66 -14.31
C TRP A 127 5.53 3.78 -15.10
N LYS A 128 5.31 3.61 -16.41
CA LYS A 128 6.15 2.77 -17.29
C LYS A 128 7.58 3.31 -17.35
N TYR A 129 7.74 4.64 -17.43
CA TYR A 129 9.05 5.28 -17.37
C TYR A 129 9.78 4.97 -16.06
N LEU A 130 9.16 5.26 -14.91
CA LEU A 130 9.78 5.04 -13.60
C LEU A 130 10.10 3.56 -13.36
N ARG A 131 9.17 2.66 -13.71
CA ARG A 131 9.37 1.21 -13.59
C ARG A 131 10.56 0.74 -14.41
N THR A 132 10.74 1.26 -15.62
CA THR A 132 11.87 0.90 -16.49
C THR A 132 13.21 1.33 -15.88
N LYS A 133 13.26 2.47 -15.19
CA LYS A 133 14.46 2.93 -14.48
C LYS A 133 14.78 2.12 -13.22
N ILE A 134 13.75 1.71 -12.46
CA ILE A 134 13.94 0.98 -11.19
C ILE A 134 14.23 -0.51 -11.43
N THR A 135 13.63 -1.16 -12.42
CA THR A 135 13.77 -2.62 -12.63
C THR A 135 15.22 -3.13 -12.67
N PRO A 136 16.19 -2.46 -13.34
CA PRO A 136 17.60 -2.87 -13.36
C PRO A 136 18.28 -2.91 -11.97
N THR A 137 17.76 -2.16 -10.99
CA THR A 137 18.31 -2.13 -9.63
C THR A 137 17.92 -3.35 -8.79
N LEU A 138 16.97 -4.16 -9.28
CA LEU A 138 16.45 -5.36 -8.61
C LEU A 138 16.84 -6.65 -9.35
N THR A 139 17.91 -6.60 -10.14
CA THR A 139 18.45 -7.79 -10.82
C THR A 139 19.06 -8.78 -9.82
N ARG A 140 19.20 -10.04 -10.22
CA ARG A 140 19.87 -11.07 -9.41
C ARG A 140 21.26 -10.64 -8.93
N GLY A 141 22.03 -9.94 -9.77
CA GLY A 141 23.35 -9.42 -9.41
C GLY A 141 23.28 -8.37 -8.29
N LYS A 142 22.34 -7.43 -8.39
CA LYS A 142 22.11 -6.40 -7.36
C LYS A 142 21.60 -7.01 -6.04
N LEU A 143 20.68 -7.97 -6.12
CA LEU A 143 20.20 -8.68 -4.93
C LEU A 143 21.32 -9.48 -4.23
N LYS A 144 22.20 -10.13 -5.01
CA LYS A 144 23.38 -10.82 -4.48
C LYS A 144 24.36 -9.84 -3.81
N GLN A 145 24.48 -8.63 -4.36
CA GLN A 145 25.31 -7.58 -3.77
C GLN A 145 24.77 -7.08 -2.43
N MET A 146 23.44 -7.02 -2.26
CA MET A 146 22.80 -6.63 -0.99
C MET A 146 22.80 -7.75 0.06
N LEU A 147 22.95 -9.02 -0.34
CA LEU A 147 22.83 -10.18 0.55
C LEU A 147 23.70 -10.09 1.82
N PRO A 148 24.98 -9.66 1.78
CA PRO A 148 25.78 -9.50 2.99
C PRO A 148 25.15 -8.53 4.00
N LEU A 149 24.56 -7.43 3.53
CA LEU A 149 23.87 -6.46 4.38
C LEU A 149 22.61 -7.08 5.02
N MET A 150 21.91 -7.96 4.30
CA MET A 150 20.76 -8.68 4.84
C MET A 150 21.18 -9.66 5.94
N MET A 151 22.29 -10.37 5.73
CA MET A 151 22.86 -11.30 6.72
C MET A 151 23.33 -10.55 7.97
N GLU A 152 24.03 -9.44 7.80
CA GLU A 152 24.46 -8.57 8.89
C GLU A 152 23.27 -8.07 9.72
N THR A 153 22.15 -7.69 9.09
CA THR A 153 20.93 -7.29 9.82
C THR A 153 20.23 -8.43 10.55
N ALA A 154 20.50 -9.69 10.18
CA ALA A 154 19.94 -10.84 10.88
C ALA A 154 20.69 -11.19 12.17
N GLU A 155 21.96 -10.78 12.31
CA GLU A 155 22.77 -11.10 13.50
C GLU A 155 22.16 -10.57 14.82
N PRO A 156 21.69 -9.30 14.91
CA PRO A 156 21.01 -8.82 16.11
C PRO A 156 19.73 -9.59 16.42
N MET A 157 18.94 -9.93 15.39
CA MET A 157 17.72 -10.74 15.57
C MET A 157 18.05 -12.12 16.15
N MET A 158 19.07 -12.79 15.62
CA MET A 158 19.48 -14.12 16.10
C MET A 158 19.95 -14.07 17.55
N ARG A 159 20.82 -13.11 17.89
CA ARG A 159 21.26 -12.90 19.28
C ARG A 159 20.08 -12.59 20.20
N TYR A 160 19.14 -11.76 19.75
CA TYR A 160 17.97 -11.40 20.54
C TYR A 160 17.10 -12.62 20.86
N ILE A 161 16.92 -13.53 19.90
CA ILE A 161 16.22 -14.80 20.09
C ILE A 161 17.00 -15.70 21.05
N ASP A 162 18.33 -15.75 20.94
CA ASP A 162 19.20 -16.54 21.81
C ASP A 162 19.16 -16.05 23.27
N ASP A 163 19.05 -14.75 23.48
CA ASP A 163 19.00 -14.12 24.80
C ASP A 163 17.60 -14.20 25.47
N GLN A 164 16.54 -14.57 24.73
CA GLN A 164 15.21 -14.64 25.33
C GLN A 164 15.09 -15.75 26.38
N PRO A 165 14.41 -15.47 27.52
CA PRO A 165 14.23 -16.46 28.57
C PRO A 165 13.36 -17.61 28.08
N ALA A 166 13.79 -18.83 28.39
CA ALA A 166 12.98 -20.02 28.18
C ALA A 166 11.97 -20.20 29.33
N ASN A 167 10.80 -20.75 29.01
CA ASN A 167 9.82 -21.16 30.01
C ASN A 167 10.28 -22.43 30.74
N ARG A 168 9.43 -22.95 31.65
CA ARG A 168 9.74 -24.15 32.45
C ARG A 168 10.01 -25.42 31.62
N ASP A 169 9.53 -25.47 30.39
CA ASP A 169 9.70 -26.59 29.45
C ASP A 169 10.84 -26.35 28.45
N ASN A 170 11.72 -25.37 28.72
CA ASN A 170 12.82 -24.96 27.85
C ASN A 170 12.36 -24.41 26.47
N VAL A 171 11.14 -23.85 26.41
CA VAL A 171 10.57 -23.25 25.19
C VAL A 171 10.63 -21.72 25.30
N LYS A 172 11.15 -21.06 24.26
CA LYS A 172 11.14 -19.60 24.14
C LYS A 172 9.85 -19.15 23.48
N LEU A 173 9.11 -18.25 24.15
CA LEU A 173 7.91 -17.64 23.61
C LEU A 173 8.27 -16.26 23.03
N LEU A 174 7.99 -16.08 21.75
CA LEU A 174 8.36 -14.89 21.00
C LEU A 174 7.14 -14.34 20.26
N ASP A 175 7.01 -13.02 20.23
CA ASP A 175 6.06 -12.36 19.34
C ASP A 175 6.64 -12.33 17.92
N ALA A 176 6.09 -13.17 17.05
CA ALA A 176 6.54 -13.26 15.66
C ALA A 176 6.27 -11.96 14.87
N GLN A 177 5.25 -11.16 15.23
CA GLN A 177 4.98 -9.90 14.57
C GLN A 177 6.02 -8.85 14.95
N ASP A 178 6.33 -8.74 16.25
CA ASP A 178 7.35 -7.81 16.74
C ASP A 178 8.74 -8.12 16.17
N LEU A 179 9.15 -9.40 16.17
CA LEU A 179 10.40 -9.85 15.55
C LEU A 179 10.48 -9.44 14.07
N ASN A 180 9.40 -9.71 13.31
CA ASN A 180 9.36 -9.38 11.88
C ASN A 180 9.41 -7.88 11.63
N TYR A 181 8.74 -7.07 12.46
CA TYR A 181 8.76 -5.62 12.31
C TYR A 181 10.13 -5.03 12.60
N LYS A 182 10.80 -5.47 13.67
CA LYS A 182 12.17 -5.04 13.98
C LYS A 182 13.13 -5.44 12.86
N TYR A 183 13.15 -6.71 12.48
CA TYR A 183 14.03 -7.20 11.42
C TYR A 183 13.77 -6.51 10.07
N THR A 184 12.50 -6.38 9.65
CA THR A 184 12.18 -5.74 8.36
C THR A 184 12.52 -4.26 8.37
N THR A 185 12.36 -3.57 9.51
CA THR A 185 12.75 -2.17 9.66
C THR A 185 14.26 -2.01 9.53
N ASP A 186 15.03 -2.82 10.25
CA ASP A 186 16.50 -2.81 10.22
C ASP A 186 17.03 -3.18 8.82
N LEU A 187 16.42 -4.18 8.19
CA LEU A 187 16.71 -4.61 6.84
C LEU A 187 16.49 -3.46 5.85
N ILE A 188 15.31 -2.82 5.85
CA ILE A 188 14.99 -1.73 4.92
C ILE A 188 15.85 -0.49 5.20
N ALA A 189 16.07 -0.14 6.46
CA ALA A 189 16.98 0.95 6.82
C ALA A 189 18.38 0.69 6.24
N SER A 190 18.89 -0.54 6.38
CA SER A 190 20.20 -0.93 5.89
C SER A 190 20.27 -0.96 4.36
N VAL A 191 19.40 -1.73 3.70
CA VAL A 191 19.52 -1.99 2.25
C VAL A 191 18.90 -0.91 1.38
N ALA A 192 17.83 -0.25 1.83
CA ALA A 192 17.12 0.75 1.03
C ALA A 192 17.56 2.19 1.36
N LEU A 193 17.84 2.46 2.64
CA LEU A 193 18.16 3.81 3.13
C LEU A 193 19.64 3.99 3.52
N GLY A 194 20.48 2.98 3.32
CA GLY A 194 21.92 3.07 3.58
C GLY A 194 22.29 3.27 5.05
N THR A 195 21.38 3.00 5.99
CA THR A 195 21.53 3.30 7.42
C THR A 195 21.45 2.02 8.24
N LYS A 196 22.52 1.68 8.95
CA LYS A 196 22.53 0.54 9.88
C LYS A 196 21.87 0.96 11.20
N ILE A 197 20.90 0.17 11.64
CA ILE A 197 20.23 0.30 12.95
C ILE A 197 20.12 -1.09 13.60
N ASP A 198 19.84 -1.12 14.89
CA ASP A 198 19.61 -2.33 15.68
C ASP A 198 18.38 -2.10 16.57
N SER A 199 17.19 -2.39 16.04
CA SER A 199 15.93 -2.19 16.75
C SER A 199 15.67 -3.24 17.84
N PHE A 200 16.52 -4.27 17.94
CA PHE A 200 16.39 -5.34 18.93
C PHE A 200 16.97 -4.92 20.28
N TYR A 201 18.15 -4.30 20.28
CA TYR A 201 18.84 -3.89 21.51
C TYR A 201 18.84 -2.37 21.71
N TYR A 202 18.77 -1.59 20.63
CA TYR A 202 18.84 -0.13 20.68
C TYR A 202 17.67 0.50 19.90
N PRO A 203 16.42 0.40 20.42
CA PRO A 203 15.25 0.93 19.73
C PRO A 203 15.45 2.41 19.39
N HIS A 204 15.56 2.72 18.10
CA HIS A 204 15.78 4.08 17.65
C HIS A 204 14.45 4.84 17.62
N GLU A 205 14.28 5.79 18.54
CA GLU A 205 13.00 6.49 18.77
C GLU A 205 12.38 7.03 17.48
N GLU A 206 13.15 7.72 16.63
CA GLU A 206 12.62 8.28 15.37
C GLU A 206 12.15 7.19 14.38
N PHE A 207 12.87 6.06 14.25
CA PHE A 207 12.47 4.95 13.36
C PHE A 207 11.24 4.24 13.91
N SER A 208 11.24 3.92 15.20
CA SER A 208 10.12 3.28 15.88
C SER A 208 8.85 4.13 15.77
N ALA A 209 8.94 5.44 15.99
CA ALA A 209 7.82 6.36 15.83
C ALA A 209 7.30 6.40 14.38
N ALA A 210 8.20 6.45 13.40
CA ALA A 210 7.81 6.44 11.99
C ALA A 210 7.13 5.13 11.55
N VAL A 211 7.64 3.98 12.00
CA VAL A 211 7.03 2.66 11.77
C VAL A 211 5.65 2.59 12.44
N GLN A 212 5.55 3.06 13.69
CA GLN A 212 4.29 3.05 14.42
C GLN A 212 3.23 3.93 13.74
N GLU A 213 3.59 5.14 13.29
CA GLU A 213 2.68 6.02 12.54
C GLU A 213 2.28 5.41 11.18
N PHE A 214 3.17 4.63 10.56
CA PHE A 214 2.90 3.98 9.28
C PHE A 214 1.99 2.76 9.38
N PHE A 215 2.07 1.96 10.44
CA PHE A 215 1.26 0.74 10.58
C PHE A 215 0.01 0.92 11.44
N TYR A 216 0.00 1.88 12.37
CA TYR A 216 -0.99 1.95 13.42
C TYR A 216 -1.66 3.31 13.58
N GLY A 217 -2.77 3.29 14.31
CA GLY A 217 -3.49 4.49 14.74
C GLY A 217 -4.61 4.92 13.81
N PHE A 218 -5.49 5.77 14.36
CA PHE A 218 -6.69 6.26 13.66
C PHE A 218 -6.35 7.03 12.38
N LYS A 219 -5.26 7.81 12.37
CA LYS A 219 -4.81 8.54 11.17
C LYS A 219 -4.49 7.58 10.04
N ARG A 220 -3.71 6.52 10.31
CA ARG A 220 -3.37 5.49 9.33
C ARG A 220 -4.61 4.76 8.81
N MET A 221 -5.53 4.46 9.71
CA MET A 221 -6.82 3.86 9.38
C MET A 221 -7.60 4.71 8.36
N VAL A 222 -7.78 6.00 8.65
CA VAL A 222 -8.45 6.92 7.73
C VAL A 222 -7.68 7.05 6.41
N ALA A 223 -6.34 7.07 6.47
CA ALA A 223 -5.51 7.13 5.29
C ALA A 223 -5.70 5.93 4.36
N LEU A 224 -5.71 4.70 4.91
CA LEU A 224 -5.89 3.48 4.13
C LEU A 224 -7.28 3.46 3.46
N VAL A 225 -8.35 3.76 4.19
CA VAL A 225 -9.70 3.79 3.59
C VAL A 225 -9.79 4.84 2.49
N THR A 226 -9.25 6.03 2.74
CA THR A 226 -9.28 7.12 1.76
C THR A 226 -8.51 6.73 0.50
N VAL A 227 -7.28 6.25 0.65
CA VAL A 227 -6.39 5.96 -0.49
C VAL A 227 -6.89 4.80 -1.36
N PHE A 228 -7.47 3.76 -0.75
CA PHE A 228 -7.90 2.55 -1.46
C PHE A 228 -9.36 2.57 -1.90
N PHE A 229 -10.26 3.21 -1.15
CA PHE A 229 -11.71 3.12 -1.39
C PHE A 229 -12.37 4.45 -1.75
N MET A 230 -11.77 5.59 -1.37
CA MET A 230 -12.32 6.92 -1.65
C MET A 230 -11.23 7.91 -2.11
N PRO A 231 -10.43 7.57 -3.15
CA PRO A 231 -9.29 8.38 -3.55
C PRO A 231 -9.68 9.78 -4.03
N GLU A 232 -10.93 10.01 -4.39
CA GLU A 232 -11.48 11.33 -4.71
C GLU A 232 -11.48 12.27 -3.49
N LEU A 233 -11.49 11.74 -2.27
CA LEU A 233 -11.43 12.53 -1.03
C LEU A 233 -10.01 12.87 -0.56
N VAL A 234 -8.98 12.29 -1.19
CA VAL A 234 -7.57 12.54 -0.85
C VAL A 234 -7.26 14.05 -0.86
N GLU A 235 -7.76 14.76 -1.87
CA GLU A 235 -7.49 16.18 -2.07
C GLU A 235 -8.13 17.05 -0.97
N LEU A 236 -9.27 16.60 -0.43
CA LEU A 236 -10.00 17.28 0.64
C LEU A 236 -9.38 16.99 2.02
N ILE A 237 -8.99 15.74 2.28
CA ILE A 237 -8.44 15.30 3.56
C ILE A 237 -7.01 15.81 3.80
N GLY A 238 -6.24 15.99 2.72
CA GLY A 238 -4.90 16.55 2.78
C GLY A 238 -3.81 15.55 3.14
N THR A 239 -2.62 15.74 2.55
CA THR A 239 -1.51 14.78 2.55
C THR A 239 -0.89 14.52 3.92
N ARG A 240 -0.89 15.53 4.83
CA ARG A 240 -0.33 15.40 6.19
C ARG A 240 -1.11 14.42 7.07
N MET A 241 -2.40 14.22 6.80
CA MET A 241 -3.19 13.21 7.51
C MET A 241 -2.94 11.80 6.94
N LEU A 242 -2.47 11.71 5.70
CA LEU A 242 -2.31 10.46 4.97
C LEU A 242 -0.93 9.80 5.17
N PHE A 243 0.15 10.60 5.24
CA PHE A 243 1.51 10.11 5.53
C PHE A 243 2.47 11.26 5.89
N ASN A 244 3.22 11.12 6.99
CA ASN A 244 4.32 12.03 7.32
C ASN A 244 5.64 11.50 6.73
N SER A 245 6.06 12.06 5.60
CA SER A 245 7.28 11.64 4.90
C SER A 245 8.56 12.32 5.39
N SER A 246 8.50 13.23 6.37
CA SER A 246 9.64 14.08 6.75
C SER A 246 10.86 13.29 7.24
N PHE A 247 10.64 12.31 8.11
CA PHE A 247 11.69 11.45 8.64
C PHE A 247 12.38 10.63 7.53
N VAL A 248 11.59 9.93 6.71
CA VAL A 248 12.13 9.12 5.60
C VAL A 248 12.85 10.00 4.57
N LYS A 249 12.32 11.20 4.27
CA LYS A 249 12.99 12.20 3.40
C LYS A 249 14.36 12.57 3.94
N LYS A 250 14.44 12.91 5.24
CA LYS A 250 15.68 13.32 5.91
C LYS A 250 16.72 12.21 5.83
N ILE A 251 16.38 10.98 6.24
CA ILE A 251 17.31 9.84 6.21
C ILE A 251 17.76 9.55 4.77
N PHE A 252 16.82 9.52 3.82
CA PHE A 252 17.12 9.26 2.42
C PHE A 252 18.11 10.27 1.83
N TRP A 253 17.85 11.57 2.00
CA TRP A 253 18.71 12.61 1.44
C TRP A 253 20.06 12.68 2.13
N ASN A 254 20.12 12.47 3.46
CA ASN A 254 21.38 12.36 4.18
C ASN A 254 22.26 11.24 3.62
N ALA A 255 21.67 10.07 3.33
CA ALA A 255 22.39 8.94 2.75
C ALA A 255 22.88 9.25 1.32
N MET A 256 22.02 9.81 0.47
CA MET A 256 22.37 10.22 -0.89
C MET A 256 23.52 11.25 -0.90
N GLU A 257 23.39 12.33 -0.12
CA GLU A 257 24.39 13.42 -0.08
C GLU A 257 25.72 12.96 0.50
N SER A 258 25.69 12.17 1.58
CA SER A 258 26.91 11.60 2.18
C SER A 258 27.65 10.73 1.16
N ARG A 259 26.92 9.88 0.44
CA ARG A 259 27.48 8.97 -0.55
C ARG A 259 28.03 9.71 -1.78
N GLU A 260 27.38 10.79 -2.22
CA GLU A 260 27.91 11.66 -3.28
C GLU A 260 29.21 12.36 -2.87
N LYS A 261 29.33 12.80 -1.61
CA LYS A 261 30.53 13.48 -1.10
C LYS A 261 31.71 12.53 -0.89
N THR A 262 31.45 11.34 -0.37
CA THR A 262 32.50 10.38 0.01
C THR A 262 32.94 9.46 -1.13
N GLY A 263 32.05 9.19 -2.09
CA GLY A 263 32.30 8.21 -3.16
C GLY A 263 32.36 6.76 -2.66
N GLU A 264 31.96 6.51 -1.41
CA GLU A 264 31.86 5.16 -0.84
C GLU A 264 30.92 4.29 -1.70
N LYS A 265 31.09 2.98 -1.67
CA LYS A 265 30.16 2.02 -2.28
C LYS A 265 29.86 0.91 -1.30
N ARG A 266 28.61 0.82 -0.88
CA ARG A 266 28.14 -0.17 0.10
C ARG A 266 27.42 -1.35 -0.56
N GLY A 267 27.01 -1.19 -1.81
CA GLY A 267 26.21 -2.17 -2.54
C GLY A 267 24.73 -2.20 -2.15
N ASP A 268 24.27 -1.11 -1.54
CA ASP A 268 22.87 -0.90 -1.16
C ASP A 268 22.07 -0.25 -2.30
N PHE A 269 20.79 0.00 -2.05
CA PHE A 269 19.90 0.63 -3.02
C PHE A 269 20.29 2.08 -3.31
N ILE A 270 20.90 2.79 -2.34
CA ILE A 270 21.38 4.17 -2.51
C ILE A 270 22.41 4.25 -3.64
N ASP A 271 23.36 3.30 -3.73
CA ASP A 271 24.31 3.23 -4.84
C ASP A 271 23.61 3.09 -6.20
N SER A 272 22.54 2.30 -6.24
CA SER A 272 21.76 2.09 -7.46
C SER A 272 20.94 3.32 -7.83
N LEU A 273 20.41 4.04 -6.84
CA LEU A 273 19.69 5.30 -7.05
C LEU A 273 20.60 6.43 -7.51
N LEU A 274 21.83 6.50 -7.01
CA LEU A 274 22.85 7.45 -7.51
C LEU A 274 23.22 7.17 -8.96
N GLN A 275 23.36 5.89 -9.31
CA GLN A 275 23.57 5.50 -10.71
C GLN A 275 22.39 5.93 -11.59
N ILE A 276 21.15 5.77 -11.12
CA ILE A 276 19.97 6.27 -11.85
C ILE A 276 20.01 7.78 -11.96
N LYS A 277 20.25 8.51 -10.87
CA LYS A 277 20.30 9.99 -10.83
C LYS A 277 21.29 10.54 -11.86
N ASN A 278 22.45 9.90 -12.00
CA ASN A 278 23.51 10.32 -12.91
C ASN A 278 23.36 9.77 -14.35
N SER A 279 22.37 8.90 -14.60
CA SER A 279 22.05 8.42 -15.94
C SER A 279 21.22 9.43 -16.73
N GLU A 280 21.17 9.28 -18.05
CA GLU A 280 20.32 10.10 -18.93
C GLU A 280 18.85 10.09 -18.47
N GLN A 281 18.30 11.27 -18.21
CA GLN A 281 16.91 11.45 -17.80
C GLN A 281 16.06 11.89 -18.99
N ASN A 282 14.82 11.41 -19.04
CA ASN A 282 13.85 11.95 -19.99
C ASN A 282 13.49 13.39 -19.59
N PRO A 283 13.66 14.39 -20.47
CA PRO A 283 13.39 15.79 -20.17
C PRO A 283 11.96 16.10 -19.70
N VAL A 284 10.99 15.26 -20.07
CA VAL A 284 9.59 15.40 -19.64
C VAL A 284 9.43 15.15 -18.14
N TYR A 285 10.28 14.30 -17.57
CA TYR A 285 10.22 13.88 -16.16
C TYR A 285 11.37 14.42 -15.31
N SER A 286 12.25 15.24 -15.88
CA SER A 286 13.46 15.75 -15.22
C SER A 286 13.27 17.07 -14.47
N LYS A 287 12.03 17.48 -14.19
CA LYS A 287 11.70 18.72 -13.48
C LYS A 287 11.20 18.45 -12.06
#